data_AF-A0A524DXK8-F1
#
_entry.id   AF-A0A524DXK8-F1
#
_cell.length_a   1.000
_cell.length_b   1.000
_cell.length_c   1.000
_cell.angle_alpha   90.00
_cell.angle_beta   90.00
_cell.angle_gamma   90.00
#
_symmetry.space_group_name_H-M   'P 1'
#
loop_
_entity.id
_entity.type
_entity.pdbx_description
1 polymer ?
#
loop_
_entity_poly.entity_id
_entity_poly.type
_entity_poly.pdbx_seq_one_letter_code
_entity_poly.pdbx_strand_id
1 'polypeptide(L)'
;MSDDASDTTHREEPEEEEPEFPEGADEFVEESRRKRHERRASGRGKGNATFASFLVWAAFVILWLFFFASGFGIFENIAVALSSFILVGGILGAIWTPSDAGPEGAGWRINISIMSGVIWLAFIILWLPFWMESYTLYQNLAVLLGSTLLLILVNSSSWVGVAPTMAVMKSRNVAGSVVFLVWIVLSIYWLWFEAGGYVWEQNFALGVLSLLIVLIVETAIFRSSIEVSPDIVSPYVPVGLLFAWLATLFVWFWFFGEPFTGYQNIAVFFASMLLYAGIGYLYAMRRRDTVEDLAWEE
;
A
#
# COMPACT_ATOMS: atom_id res chain seq x y z
N MET A 1 56.36 46.35 28.88
CA MET A 1 55.58 47.35 29.64
C MET A 1 54.81 48.14 28.61
N SER A 2 53.62 47.68 28.32
CA SER A 2 52.66 48.29 27.41
C SER A 2 51.32 47.81 27.94
N ASP A 3 50.68 48.71 28.70
CA ASP A 3 49.35 48.56 29.28
C ASP A 3 48.34 48.46 28.14
N ASP A 4 47.84 47.25 27.88
CA ASP A 4 46.70 47.04 26.99
C ASP A 4 45.42 47.16 27.81
N ALA A 5 44.79 48.33 27.64
CA ALA A 5 43.56 48.72 28.28
C ALA A 5 42.42 47.79 27.83
N SER A 6 41.80 47.13 28.81
CA SER A 6 40.56 46.39 28.65
C SER A 6 39.41 47.35 28.30
N ASP A 7 39.12 47.48 27.01
CA ASP A 7 37.94 48.18 26.50
C ASP A 7 36.71 47.27 26.67
N THR A 8 36.12 47.31 27.86
CA THR A 8 34.81 46.71 28.12
C THR A 8 33.74 47.61 27.51
N THR A 9 33.55 47.51 26.20
CA THR A 9 32.39 48.07 25.51
C THR A 9 31.15 47.37 26.04
N HIS A 10 30.42 48.06 26.92
CA HIS A 10 29.04 47.74 27.27
C HIS A 10 28.22 47.74 25.98
N ARG A 11 28.01 46.55 25.41
CA ARG A 11 27.07 46.34 24.33
C ARG A 11 25.69 46.43 24.95
N GLU A 12 25.04 47.59 24.80
CA GLU A 12 23.61 47.73 25.05
C GLU A 12 22.92 46.67 24.20
N GLU A 13 22.36 45.64 24.86
CA GLU A 13 21.51 44.67 24.19
C GLU A 13 20.36 45.47 23.58
N PRO A 14 20.12 45.37 22.26
CA PRO A 14 19.01 46.08 21.64
C PRO A 14 17.74 45.66 22.39
N GLU A 15 17.02 46.65 22.92
CA GLU A 15 15.71 46.42 23.52
C GLU A 15 14.89 45.64 22.50
N GLU A 16 14.67 44.35 22.78
CA GLU A 16 13.85 43.49 21.93
C GLU A 16 12.45 44.10 21.95
N GLU A 17 12.09 44.82 20.88
CA GLU A 17 10.73 45.30 20.68
C GLU A 17 9.80 44.10 20.81
N GLU A 18 9.02 44.06 21.90
CA GLU A 18 8.06 43.00 22.13
C GLU A 18 7.19 42.91 20.87
N PRO A 19 7.13 41.74 20.20
CA PRO A 19 6.40 41.61 18.96
C PRO A 19 4.96 42.03 19.21
N GLU A 20 4.53 43.14 18.61
CA GLU A 20 3.15 43.59 18.65
C GLU A 20 2.28 42.47 18.09
N PHE A 21 1.65 41.72 19.00
CA PHE A 21 0.72 40.68 18.61
C PHE A 21 -0.42 41.36 17.87
N PRO A 22 -0.74 40.92 16.63
CA PRO A 22 -1.80 41.55 15.87
C PRO A 22 -3.09 41.53 16.69
N GLU A 23 -3.71 42.70 16.85
CA GLU A 23 -5.03 42.84 17.46
C GLU A 23 -5.98 41.81 16.83
N GLY A 24 -6.42 40.81 17.61
CA GLY A 24 -7.21 39.66 17.14
C GLY A 24 -6.52 38.29 17.22
N ALA A 25 -5.25 38.21 17.63
CA ALA A 25 -4.56 36.94 17.86
C ALA A 25 -5.28 36.07 18.93
N ASP A 26 -5.84 36.70 19.97
CA ASP A 26 -6.58 35.99 21.02
C ASP A 26 -7.86 35.34 20.48
N GLU A 27 -8.60 36.02 19.59
CA GLU A 27 -9.80 35.47 18.96
C GLU A 27 -9.45 34.28 18.05
N PHE A 28 -8.36 34.36 17.30
CA PHE A 28 -7.88 33.25 16.48
C PHE A 28 -7.43 32.05 17.33
N VAL A 29 -6.74 32.30 18.45
CA VAL A 29 -6.33 31.25 19.40
C VAL A 29 -7.54 30.61 20.06
N GLU A 30 -8.55 31.39 20.45
CA GLU A 30 -9.77 30.89 21.08
C GLU A 30 -10.63 30.10 20.09
N GLU A 31 -10.80 30.56 18.85
CA GLU A 31 -11.48 29.83 17.79
C GLU A 31 -10.74 28.51 17.46
N SER A 32 -9.41 28.55 17.40
CA SER A 32 -8.58 27.36 17.20
C SER A 32 -8.71 26.36 18.35
N ARG A 33 -8.76 26.83 19.60
CA ARG A 33 -9.01 25.99 20.79
C ARG A 33 -10.41 25.38 20.75
N ARG A 34 -11.44 26.16 20.42
CA ARG A 34 -12.81 25.69 20.29
C ARG A 34 -12.94 24.61 19.22
N LYS A 35 -12.40 24.84 18.01
CA LYS A 35 -12.34 23.84 16.93
C LYS A 35 -11.60 22.57 17.36
N ARG A 36 -10.51 22.68 18.13
CA ARG A 36 -9.80 21.50 18.69
C ARG A 36 -10.66 20.74 19.71
N HIS A 37 -11.41 21.43 20.56
CA HIS A 37 -12.31 20.79 21.53
C HIS A 37 -13.49 20.07 20.85
N GLU A 38 -14.11 20.70 19.84
CA GLU A 38 -15.18 20.08 19.04
C GLU A 38 -14.67 18.84 18.27
N ARG A 39 -13.46 18.91 17.70
CA ARG A 39 -12.80 17.76 17.06
C ARG A 39 -12.49 16.62 18.06
N ARG A 40 -12.07 16.94 19.28
CA ARG A 40 -11.81 15.93 20.33
C ARG A 40 -13.10 15.27 20.83
N ALA A 41 -14.19 16.02 20.98
CA ALA A 41 -15.47 15.49 21.42
C ALA A 41 -16.07 14.52 20.37
N SER A 42 -16.00 14.87 19.08
CA SER A 42 -16.48 13.99 18.00
C SER A 42 -15.64 12.72 17.84
N GLY A 43 -14.34 12.75 18.15
CA GLY A 43 -13.47 11.56 18.08
C GLY A 43 -13.85 10.43 19.06
N ARG A 44 -14.32 10.79 20.26
CA ARG A 44 -14.68 9.79 21.30
C ARG A 44 -15.91 8.96 20.93
N GLY A 45 -16.93 9.58 20.33
CA GLY A 45 -18.14 8.86 19.89
C GLY A 45 -17.85 7.85 18.79
N LYS A 46 -16.98 8.21 17.85
CA LYS A 46 -16.61 7.34 16.72
C LYS A 46 -15.78 6.12 17.16
N GLY A 47 -14.91 6.30 18.16
CA GLY A 47 -14.15 5.19 18.77
C GLY A 47 -15.06 4.12 19.38
N ASN A 48 -16.06 4.55 20.16
CA ASN A 48 -17.03 3.63 20.77
C ASN A 48 -17.88 2.89 19.73
N ALA A 49 -18.28 3.57 18.64
CA ALA A 49 -19.02 2.94 17.54
C ALA A 49 -18.19 1.83 16.86
N THR A 50 -16.90 2.08 16.61
CA THR A 50 -15.99 1.09 16.00
C THR A 50 -15.83 -0.14 16.87
N PHE A 51 -15.62 0.07 18.18
CA PHE A 51 -15.50 -1.02 19.14
C PHE A 51 -16.80 -1.82 19.27
N ALA A 52 -17.96 -1.15 19.34
CA ALA A 52 -19.26 -1.80 19.39
C ALA A 52 -19.54 -2.63 18.13
N SER A 53 -19.25 -2.11 16.94
CA SER A 53 -19.39 -2.83 15.68
C SER A 53 -18.49 -4.07 15.62
N PHE A 54 -17.26 -3.98 16.13
CA PHE A 54 -16.38 -5.15 16.25
C PHE A 54 -16.94 -6.21 17.20
N LEU A 55 -17.49 -5.82 18.35
CA LEU A 55 -18.14 -6.76 19.28
C LEU A 55 -19.36 -7.44 18.66
N VAL A 56 -20.20 -6.70 17.92
CA VAL A 56 -21.35 -7.26 17.20
C VAL A 56 -20.89 -8.27 16.15
N TRP A 57 -19.86 -7.94 15.37
CA TRP A 57 -19.28 -8.86 14.39
C TRP A 57 -18.72 -10.12 15.06
N ALA A 58 -17.94 -9.97 16.13
CA ALA A 58 -17.36 -11.09 16.85
C ALA A 58 -18.45 -12.02 17.44
N ALA A 59 -19.50 -11.43 18.03
CA ALA A 59 -20.65 -12.18 18.53
C ALA A 59 -21.36 -12.94 17.40
N PHE A 60 -21.55 -12.31 16.24
CA PHE A 60 -22.10 -12.98 15.05
C PHE A 60 -21.23 -14.17 14.61
N VAL A 61 -19.91 -14.00 14.49
CA VAL A 61 -18.99 -15.07 14.07
C VAL A 61 -19.02 -16.24 15.07
N ILE A 62 -19.02 -15.94 16.37
CA ILE A 62 -19.14 -16.97 17.42
C ILE A 62 -20.47 -17.73 17.26
N LEU A 63 -21.60 -17.03 17.14
CA LEU A 63 -22.91 -17.67 16.96
C LEU A 63 -22.97 -18.50 15.67
N TRP A 64 -22.41 -18.00 14.57
CA TRP A 64 -22.33 -18.73 13.30
C TRP A 64 -21.55 -20.04 13.47
N LEU A 65 -20.35 -19.96 14.05
CA LEU A 65 -19.48 -21.11 14.26
C LEU A 65 -20.10 -22.17 15.18
N PHE A 66 -20.88 -21.75 16.19
CA PHE A 66 -21.53 -22.68 17.11
C PHE A 66 -22.78 -23.36 16.54
N PHE A 67 -23.62 -22.62 15.80
CA PHE A 67 -24.95 -23.11 15.42
C PHE A 67 -25.08 -23.54 13.96
N PHE A 68 -24.29 -22.97 13.06
CA PHE A 68 -24.50 -23.14 11.62
C PHE A 68 -23.32 -23.81 10.92
N ALA A 69 -22.09 -23.65 11.42
CA ALA A 69 -20.88 -24.09 10.73
C ALA A 69 -20.78 -25.60 10.49
N SER A 70 -21.47 -26.43 11.27
CA SER A 70 -21.44 -27.90 11.13
C SER A 70 -22.02 -28.40 9.81
N GLY A 71 -22.86 -27.60 9.14
CA GLY A 71 -23.42 -27.91 7.82
C GLY A 71 -22.58 -27.47 6.63
N PHE A 72 -21.42 -26.83 6.86
CA PHE A 72 -20.61 -26.20 5.82
C PHE A 72 -19.15 -26.67 5.90
N GLY A 73 -18.45 -26.72 4.77
CA GLY A 73 -17.02 -26.97 4.74
C GLY A 73 -16.20 -25.83 5.35
N ILE A 74 -14.89 -26.05 5.51
CA ILE A 74 -13.99 -25.06 6.11
C ILE A 74 -13.91 -23.78 5.25
N PHE A 75 -13.95 -23.90 3.93
CA PHE A 75 -13.85 -22.77 3.01
C PHE A 75 -15.12 -21.91 3.03
N GLU A 76 -16.28 -22.54 3.11
CA GLU A 76 -17.58 -21.87 3.21
C GLU A 76 -17.72 -21.12 4.53
N ASN A 77 -17.23 -21.71 5.63
CA ASN A 77 -17.20 -21.04 6.93
C ASN A 77 -16.25 -19.83 6.93
N ILE A 78 -15.07 -19.94 6.32
CA ILE A 78 -14.15 -18.81 6.12
C ILE A 78 -14.82 -17.73 5.26
N ALA A 79 -15.51 -18.11 4.19
CA ALA A 79 -16.25 -17.19 3.33
C ALA A 79 -17.32 -16.41 4.12
N VAL A 80 -18.10 -17.06 4.98
CA VAL A 80 -19.11 -16.35 5.79
C VAL A 80 -18.46 -15.40 6.79
N ALA A 81 -17.40 -15.83 7.48
CA ALA A 81 -16.68 -14.97 8.43
C ALA A 81 -16.10 -13.73 7.74
N LEU A 82 -15.47 -13.89 6.58
CA LEU A 82 -14.93 -12.77 5.80
C LEU A 82 -16.05 -11.87 5.26
N SER A 83 -17.15 -12.43 4.75
CA SER A 83 -18.28 -11.66 4.21
C SER A 83 -18.87 -10.73 5.26
N SER A 84 -19.11 -11.26 6.46
CA SER A 84 -19.63 -10.48 7.58
C SER A 84 -18.66 -9.39 8.03
N PHE A 85 -17.35 -9.68 8.01
CA PHE A 85 -16.31 -8.70 8.34
C PHE A 85 -16.31 -7.54 7.35
N ILE A 86 -16.46 -7.82 6.06
CA ILE A 86 -16.52 -6.81 4.99
C ILE A 86 -17.76 -5.96 5.09
N LEU A 87 -18.92 -6.53 5.41
CA LEU A 87 -20.14 -5.76 5.63
C LEU A 87 -19.95 -4.75 6.76
N VAL A 88 -19.40 -5.19 7.89
CA VAL A 88 -19.16 -4.33 9.05
C VAL A 88 -18.06 -3.30 8.75
N GLY A 89 -16.94 -3.72 8.16
CA GLY A 89 -15.84 -2.85 7.77
C GLY A 89 -16.24 -1.81 6.72
N GLY A 90 -17.10 -2.19 5.77
CA GLY A 90 -17.62 -1.29 4.74
C GLY A 90 -18.56 -0.23 5.30
N ILE A 91 -19.48 -0.62 6.19
CA ILE A 91 -20.36 0.33 6.90
C ILE A 91 -19.52 1.28 7.76
N LEU A 92 -18.56 0.75 8.52
CA LEU A 92 -17.67 1.58 9.33
C LEU A 92 -16.84 2.53 8.48
N GLY A 93 -16.25 2.06 7.38
CA GLY A 93 -15.49 2.89 6.46
C GLY A 93 -16.33 4.03 5.87
N ALA A 94 -17.57 3.75 5.48
CA ALA A 94 -18.49 4.77 4.99
C ALA A 94 -18.87 5.81 6.06
N ILE A 95 -19.12 5.38 7.30
CA ILE A 95 -19.43 6.27 8.43
C ILE A 95 -18.23 7.15 8.80
N TRP A 96 -17.02 6.60 8.73
CA TRP A 96 -15.81 7.29 9.14
C TRP A 96 -15.26 8.26 8.12
N THR A 97 -15.63 8.11 6.85
CA THR A 97 -15.17 9.00 5.79
C THR A 97 -15.82 10.38 5.97
N PRO A 98 -15.05 11.42 6.29
CA PRO A 98 -15.60 12.75 6.41
C PRO A 98 -16.10 13.20 5.05
N SER A 99 -17.35 13.65 4.97
CA SER A 99 -17.93 14.23 3.74
C SER A 99 -17.08 15.40 3.22
N ASP A 100 -16.38 16.07 4.13
CA ASP A 100 -15.63 17.31 3.88
C ASP A 100 -14.10 17.09 3.94
N ALA A 101 -13.63 15.84 3.88
CA ALA A 101 -12.21 15.53 3.95
C ALA A 101 -11.46 16.03 2.70
N GLY A 102 -10.61 17.05 2.90
CA GLY A 102 -9.58 17.47 1.96
C GLY A 102 -9.94 18.67 1.07
N PRO A 103 -8.94 19.23 0.37
CA PRO A 103 -9.17 20.26 -0.64
C PRO A 103 -10.14 19.73 -1.70
N GLU A 104 -11.12 20.53 -2.11
CA GLU A 104 -12.02 20.23 -3.23
C GLU A 104 -12.97 19.02 -3.06
N GLY A 105 -13.37 18.69 -1.83
CA GLY A 105 -14.40 17.67 -1.59
C GLY A 105 -13.93 16.25 -1.92
N ALA A 106 -12.71 15.87 -1.54
CA ALA A 106 -12.17 14.53 -1.80
C ALA A 106 -12.89 13.38 -1.05
N GLY A 107 -13.81 13.69 -0.13
CA GLY A 107 -14.59 12.69 0.63
C GLY A 107 -15.31 11.66 -0.24
N TRP A 108 -15.89 12.07 -1.39
CA TRP A 108 -16.59 11.12 -2.28
C TRP A 108 -15.63 10.12 -2.95
N ARG A 109 -14.38 10.49 -3.22
CA ARG A 109 -13.35 9.61 -3.82
C ARG A 109 -12.90 8.54 -2.85
N ILE A 110 -12.71 8.94 -1.59
CA ILE A 110 -12.43 8.02 -0.49
C ILE A 110 -13.58 7.03 -0.32
N ASN A 111 -14.83 7.50 -0.35
CA ASN A 111 -16.01 6.64 -0.30
C ASN A 111 -16.05 5.64 -1.46
N ILE A 112 -15.81 6.07 -2.71
CA ILE A 112 -15.73 5.15 -3.85
C ILE A 112 -14.63 4.10 -3.64
N SER A 113 -13.48 4.51 -3.10
CA SER A 113 -12.36 3.59 -2.87
C SER A 113 -12.71 2.52 -1.84
N ILE A 114 -13.34 2.92 -0.73
CA ILE A 114 -13.83 2.00 0.30
C ILE A 114 -14.92 1.08 -0.26
N MET A 115 -15.94 1.64 -0.90
CA MET A 115 -17.06 0.87 -1.44
C MET A 115 -16.60 -0.12 -2.52
N SER A 116 -15.71 0.29 -3.42
CA SER A 116 -15.18 -0.60 -4.45
C SER A 116 -14.34 -1.74 -3.84
N GLY A 117 -13.54 -1.47 -2.82
CA GLY A 117 -12.81 -2.51 -2.07
C GLY A 117 -13.75 -3.51 -1.39
N VAL A 118 -14.82 -3.03 -0.75
CA VAL A 118 -15.87 -3.86 -0.13
C VAL A 118 -16.58 -4.73 -1.17
N ILE A 119 -16.98 -4.14 -2.30
CA ILE A 119 -17.63 -4.86 -3.41
C ILE A 119 -16.69 -5.91 -4.02
N TRP A 120 -15.41 -5.57 -4.22
CA TRP A 120 -14.41 -6.50 -4.75
C TRP A 120 -14.15 -7.68 -3.80
N LEU A 121 -14.04 -7.43 -2.50
CA LEU A 121 -13.89 -8.51 -1.53
C LEU A 121 -15.15 -9.39 -1.44
N ALA A 122 -16.34 -8.78 -1.47
CA ALA A 122 -17.59 -9.53 -1.53
C ALA A 122 -17.65 -10.41 -2.79
N PHE A 123 -17.20 -9.88 -3.93
CA PHE A 123 -17.05 -10.67 -5.16
C PHE A 123 -16.12 -11.86 -4.98
N ILE A 124 -14.91 -11.69 -4.41
CA ILE A 124 -13.98 -12.81 -4.19
C ILE A 124 -14.62 -13.90 -3.32
N ILE A 125 -15.31 -13.48 -2.27
CA ILE A 125 -15.88 -14.42 -1.31
C ILE A 125 -17.08 -15.17 -1.88
N LEU A 126 -17.84 -14.55 -2.77
CA LEU A 126 -18.86 -15.26 -3.53
C LEU A 126 -18.23 -16.13 -4.63
N TRP A 127 -17.18 -15.66 -5.29
CA TRP A 127 -16.52 -16.38 -6.37
C TRP A 127 -15.90 -17.71 -5.90
N LEU A 128 -15.12 -17.67 -4.81
CA LEU A 128 -14.33 -18.81 -4.34
C LEU A 128 -15.16 -20.08 -4.06
N PRO A 129 -16.22 -20.06 -3.24
CA PRO A 129 -16.96 -21.29 -2.93
C PRO A 129 -17.95 -21.69 -4.02
N PHE A 130 -18.50 -20.76 -4.80
CA PHE A 130 -19.61 -21.07 -5.71
C PHE A 130 -19.19 -21.31 -7.16
N TRP A 131 -18.09 -20.69 -7.62
CA TRP A 131 -17.69 -20.76 -9.03
C TRP A 131 -16.32 -21.40 -9.24
N MET A 132 -15.45 -21.47 -8.22
CA MET A 132 -14.08 -21.97 -8.39
C MET A 132 -13.99 -23.37 -8.97
N GLU A 133 -14.88 -24.29 -8.57
CA GLU A 133 -14.87 -25.69 -9.03
C GLU A 133 -15.20 -25.84 -10.53
N SER A 134 -15.85 -24.85 -11.14
CA SER A 134 -16.21 -24.86 -12.56
C SER A 134 -15.04 -24.46 -13.48
N TYR A 135 -13.94 -23.98 -12.90
CA TYR A 135 -12.81 -23.42 -13.64
C TYR A 135 -11.50 -24.09 -13.23
N THR A 136 -10.55 -24.13 -14.16
CA THR A 136 -9.17 -24.53 -13.84
C THR A 136 -8.52 -23.54 -12.87
N LEU A 137 -7.43 -23.95 -12.21
CA LEU A 137 -6.65 -23.05 -11.35
C LEU A 137 -6.26 -21.75 -12.08
N TYR A 138 -5.78 -21.84 -13.32
CA TYR A 138 -5.35 -20.66 -14.08
C TYR A 138 -6.51 -19.75 -14.47
N GLN A 139 -7.65 -20.31 -14.86
CA GLN A 139 -8.85 -19.51 -15.13
C GLN A 139 -9.35 -18.79 -13.87
N ASN A 140 -9.31 -19.46 -12.71
CA ASN A 140 -9.62 -18.80 -11.43
C ASN A 140 -8.66 -17.65 -11.12
N LEU A 141 -7.35 -17.84 -11.35
CA LEU A 141 -6.36 -16.76 -11.21
C LEU A 141 -6.60 -15.62 -12.20
N ALA A 142 -6.99 -15.92 -13.44
CA ALA A 142 -7.35 -14.92 -14.45
C ALA A 142 -8.59 -14.10 -14.02
N VAL A 143 -9.61 -14.73 -13.44
CA VAL A 143 -10.79 -14.03 -12.91
C VAL A 143 -10.41 -13.13 -11.74
N LEU A 144 -9.58 -13.62 -10.81
CA LEU A 144 -9.09 -12.82 -9.70
C LEU A 144 -8.33 -11.59 -10.20
N LEU A 145 -7.36 -11.77 -11.11
CA LEU A 145 -6.62 -10.65 -11.71
C LEU A 145 -7.54 -9.70 -12.50
N GLY A 146 -8.51 -10.22 -13.24
CA GLY A 146 -9.50 -9.43 -13.96
C GLY A 146 -10.35 -8.57 -13.03
N SER A 147 -10.80 -9.12 -11.90
CA SER A 147 -11.53 -8.37 -10.88
C SER A 147 -10.67 -7.28 -10.22
N THR A 148 -9.38 -7.58 -9.98
CA THR A 148 -8.43 -6.59 -9.45
C THR A 148 -8.17 -5.49 -10.45
N LEU A 149 -8.07 -5.81 -11.75
CA LEU A 149 -7.96 -4.80 -12.81
C LEU A 149 -9.17 -3.86 -12.81
N LEU A 150 -10.39 -4.41 -12.71
CA LEU A 150 -11.60 -3.58 -12.58
C LEU A 150 -11.55 -2.70 -11.33
N LEU A 151 -11.12 -3.22 -10.19
CA LEU A 151 -10.95 -2.45 -8.97
C LEU A 151 -9.96 -1.28 -9.17
N ILE A 152 -8.81 -1.55 -9.79
CA ILE A 152 -7.79 -0.52 -10.10
C ILE A 152 -8.38 0.55 -11.03
N LEU A 153 -9.13 0.17 -12.07
CA LEU A 153 -9.73 1.11 -13.02
C LEU A 153 -10.79 2.00 -12.34
N VAL A 154 -11.68 1.41 -11.53
CA VAL A 154 -12.68 2.16 -10.76
C VAL A 154 -12.00 3.14 -9.81
N ASN A 155 -11.02 2.68 -9.04
CA ASN A 155 -10.30 3.54 -8.09
C ASN A 155 -9.53 4.64 -8.79
N SER A 156 -8.65 4.30 -9.73
CA SER A 156 -7.83 5.28 -10.45
C SER A 156 -8.68 6.35 -11.13
N SER A 157 -9.81 5.99 -11.77
CA SER A 157 -10.71 6.95 -12.40
C SER A 157 -11.26 8.02 -11.44
N SER A 158 -11.50 7.65 -10.17
CA SER A 158 -11.98 8.60 -9.15
C SER A 158 -10.92 9.64 -8.75
N TRP A 159 -9.63 9.32 -8.96
CA TRP A 159 -8.49 10.13 -8.56
C TRP A 159 -7.84 10.91 -9.72
N VAL A 160 -8.19 10.62 -10.99
CA VAL A 160 -7.61 11.30 -12.18
C VAL A 160 -7.74 12.82 -12.10
N GLY A 161 -8.84 13.34 -11.55
CA GLY A 161 -9.09 14.79 -11.43
C GLY A 161 -8.25 15.51 -10.37
N VAL A 162 -7.65 14.81 -9.40
CA VAL A 162 -6.79 15.39 -8.34
C VAL A 162 -5.33 15.39 -8.74
N ALA A 163 -4.92 14.48 -9.63
CA ALA A 163 -3.55 14.42 -10.15
C ALA A 163 -2.98 15.75 -10.71
N PRO A 164 -3.76 16.69 -11.30
CA PRO A 164 -3.22 17.94 -11.83
C PRO A 164 -2.58 18.86 -10.79
N THR A 165 -2.96 18.79 -9.51
CA THR A 165 -2.34 19.58 -8.44
C THR A 165 -0.98 19.03 -8.02
N MET A 166 -0.66 17.77 -8.38
CA MET A 166 0.67 17.18 -8.25
C MET A 166 1.50 17.39 -9.54
N ALA A 167 1.54 18.63 -10.02
CA ALA A 167 2.02 19.02 -11.36
C ALA A 167 3.45 18.54 -11.73
N VAL A 168 4.29 18.21 -10.74
CA VAL A 168 5.65 17.68 -10.94
C VAL A 168 5.65 16.24 -11.51
N MET A 169 4.54 15.50 -11.41
CA MET A 169 4.46 14.06 -11.74
C MET A 169 3.77 13.71 -13.09
N LYS A 170 3.40 14.70 -13.92
CA LYS A 170 2.22 14.59 -14.79
C LYS A 170 2.31 13.72 -16.05
N SER A 171 3.47 13.54 -16.68
CA SER A 171 3.56 12.78 -17.96
C SER A 171 4.20 11.40 -17.83
N ARG A 172 5.19 11.25 -16.96
CA ARG A 172 6.01 10.03 -16.88
C ARG A 172 5.37 8.93 -16.03
N ASN A 173 4.60 9.30 -15.01
CA ASN A 173 3.88 8.34 -14.17
C ASN A 173 2.73 7.65 -14.93
N VAL A 174 2.16 8.34 -15.93
CA VAL A 174 1.11 7.76 -16.79
C VAL A 174 1.67 6.62 -17.64
N ALA A 175 2.89 6.78 -18.18
CA ALA A 175 3.52 5.74 -18.99
C ALA A 175 3.75 4.45 -18.19
N GLY A 176 4.26 4.58 -16.96
CA GLY A 176 4.40 3.46 -16.03
C GLY A 176 3.07 2.75 -15.77
N SER A 177 2.08 3.49 -15.27
CA SER A 177 0.74 2.93 -15.03
C SER A 177 0.13 2.23 -16.26
N VAL A 178 0.32 2.76 -17.47
CA VAL A 178 -0.11 2.12 -18.71
C VAL A 178 0.64 0.80 -18.95
N VAL A 179 1.96 0.77 -18.81
CA VAL A 179 2.77 -0.45 -18.95
C VAL A 179 2.28 -1.53 -17.98
N PHE A 180 2.07 -1.17 -16.71
CA PHE A 180 1.56 -2.08 -15.69
C PHE A 180 0.15 -2.62 -16.02
N LEU A 181 -0.77 -1.75 -16.46
CA LEU A 181 -2.12 -2.17 -16.85
C LEU A 181 -2.11 -3.11 -18.06
N VAL A 182 -1.27 -2.82 -19.06
CA VAL A 182 -1.08 -3.69 -20.23
C VAL A 182 -0.55 -5.06 -19.79
N TRP A 183 0.41 -5.10 -18.87
CA TRP A 183 0.91 -6.37 -18.31
C TRP A 183 -0.17 -7.18 -17.59
N ILE A 184 -1.05 -6.53 -16.80
CA ILE A 184 -2.18 -7.25 -16.18
C ILE A 184 -3.10 -7.85 -17.24
N VAL A 185 -3.46 -7.09 -18.28
CA VAL A 185 -4.32 -7.59 -19.38
C VAL A 185 -3.67 -8.79 -20.09
N LEU A 186 -2.37 -8.71 -20.40
CA LEU A 186 -1.65 -9.82 -21.00
C LEU A 186 -1.56 -11.04 -20.08
N SER A 187 -1.41 -10.81 -18.77
CA SER A 187 -1.41 -11.89 -17.77
C SER A 187 -2.76 -12.59 -17.68
N ILE A 188 -3.86 -11.84 -17.72
CA ILE A 188 -5.23 -12.39 -17.78
C ILE A 188 -5.41 -13.22 -19.05
N TYR A 189 -5.00 -12.69 -20.21
CA TYR A 189 -5.06 -13.42 -21.48
C TYR A 189 -4.27 -14.74 -21.39
N TRP A 190 -3.02 -14.68 -20.93
CA TRP A 190 -2.16 -15.86 -20.80
C TRP A 190 -2.80 -16.93 -19.91
N LEU A 191 -3.23 -16.54 -18.70
CA LEU A 191 -3.84 -17.47 -17.74
C LEU A 191 -5.14 -18.08 -18.23
N TRP A 192 -5.92 -17.35 -19.01
CA TRP A 192 -7.20 -17.83 -19.53
C TRP A 192 -7.05 -18.77 -20.72
N PHE A 193 -6.16 -18.45 -21.66
CA PHE A 193 -6.09 -19.12 -22.97
C PHE A 193 -4.90 -20.07 -23.11
N GLU A 194 -3.73 -19.72 -22.57
CA GLU A 194 -2.47 -20.39 -22.91
C GLU A 194 -1.96 -21.29 -21.77
N ALA A 195 -2.18 -20.90 -20.52
CA ALA A 195 -1.56 -21.52 -19.36
C ALA A 195 -1.88 -23.02 -19.20
N GLY A 196 -3.03 -23.49 -19.70
CA GLY A 196 -3.42 -24.89 -19.65
C GLY A 196 -2.49 -25.84 -20.42
N GLY A 197 -1.70 -25.32 -21.37
CA GLY A 197 -0.73 -26.09 -22.13
C GLY A 197 0.61 -26.33 -21.42
N TYR A 198 0.82 -25.74 -20.24
CA TYR A 198 2.08 -25.74 -19.52
C TYR A 198 1.93 -26.27 -18.10
N VAL A 199 3.00 -26.86 -17.56
CA VAL A 199 3.06 -27.22 -16.14
C VAL A 199 3.12 -25.95 -15.27
N TRP A 200 2.74 -26.07 -14.00
CA TRP A 200 2.58 -24.89 -13.15
C TRP A 200 3.90 -24.17 -12.89
N GLU A 201 5.03 -24.88 -12.86
CA GLU A 201 6.37 -24.31 -12.72
C GLU A 201 6.72 -23.41 -13.93
N GLN A 202 6.40 -23.85 -15.14
CA GLN A 202 6.63 -23.08 -16.36
C GLN A 202 5.75 -21.83 -16.40
N ASN A 203 4.47 -21.95 -16.05
CA ASN A 203 3.57 -20.80 -15.93
C ASN A 203 4.05 -19.81 -14.87
N PHE A 204 4.51 -20.30 -13.72
CA PHE A 204 5.06 -19.46 -12.66
C PHE A 204 6.33 -18.74 -13.13
N ALA A 205 7.26 -19.44 -13.77
CA ALA A 205 8.47 -18.85 -14.33
C ALA A 205 8.17 -17.75 -15.35
N LEU A 206 7.24 -17.99 -16.29
CA LEU A 206 6.82 -16.99 -17.27
C LEU A 206 6.16 -15.77 -16.61
N GLY A 207 5.34 -16.00 -15.58
CA GLY A 207 4.76 -14.94 -14.75
C GLY A 207 5.86 -14.06 -14.11
N VAL A 208 6.85 -14.69 -13.45
CA VAL A 208 7.97 -13.99 -12.82
C VAL A 208 8.83 -13.23 -13.85
N LEU A 209 9.14 -13.84 -14.99
CA LEU A 209 9.92 -13.20 -16.06
C LEU A 209 9.19 -11.96 -16.61
N SER A 210 7.89 -12.09 -16.88
CA SER A 210 7.10 -10.97 -17.38
C SER A 210 7.04 -9.81 -16.37
N LEU A 211 6.88 -10.12 -15.08
CA LEU A 211 6.92 -9.13 -14.00
C LEU A 211 8.29 -8.45 -13.92
N LEU A 212 9.37 -9.22 -14.01
CA LEU A 212 10.74 -8.68 -14.03
C LEU A 212 10.94 -7.69 -15.19
N ILE A 213 10.49 -8.03 -16.40
CA ILE A 213 10.57 -7.15 -17.57
C ILE A 213 9.80 -5.85 -17.31
N VAL A 214 8.59 -5.93 -16.77
CA VAL A 214 7.78 -4.74 -16.42
C VAL A 214 8.48 -3.88 -15.40
N LEU A 215 9.02 -4.46 -14.32
CA LEU A 215 9.71 -3.68 -13.29
C LEU A 215 11.00 -3.02 -13.81
N ILE A 216 11.70 -3.65 -14.76
CA ILE A 216 12.85 -3.04 -15.44
C ILE A 216 12.40 -1.83 -16.26
N VAL A 217 11.33 -1.96 -17.05
CA VAL A 217 10.77 -0.88 -17.87
C VAL A 217 10.29 0.27 -16.97
N GLU A 218 9.54 -0.04 -15.91
CA GLU A 218 9.07 0.92 -14.90
C GLU A 218 10.24 1.65 -14.26
N THR A 219 11.25 0.92 -13.79
CA THR A 219 12.46 1.53 -13.20
C THR A 219 13.18 2.42 -14.19
N ALA A 220 13.23 2.06 -15.48
CA ALA A 220 13.82 2.93 -16.51
C ALA A 220 13.00 4.22 -16.72
N ILE A 221 11.66 4.13 -16.71
CA ILE A 221 10.75 5.28 -16.78
C ILE A 221 10.95 6.17 -15.55
N PHE A 222 10.92 5.60 -14.34
CA PHE A 222 11.03 6.33 -13.08
C PHE A 222 12.43 6.87 -12.80
N ARG A 223 13.49 6.16 -13.21
CA ARG A 223 14.88 6.62 -13.03
C ARG A 223 15.10 7.99 -13.66
N SER A 224 14.44 8.27 -14.79
CA SER A 224 14.53 9.58 -15.44
C SER A 224 13.95 10.74 -14.61
N SER A 225 13.15 10.42 -13.58
CA SER A 225 12.39 11.38 -12.77
C SER A 225 12.94 11.59 -11.36
N ILE A 226 13.84 10.72 -10.90
CA ILE A 226 14.46 10.86 -9.59
C ILE A 226 15.68 11.77 -9.76
N GLU A 227 15.53 13.05 -9.38
CA GLU A 227 16.68 13.88 -9.03
C GLU A 227 17.27 13.28 -7.76
N VAL A 228 18.26 12.40 -7.92
CA VAL A 228 18.97 11.82 -6.78
C VAL A 228 19.82 12.94 -6.20
N SER A 229 19.40 13.48 -5.06
CA SER A 229 20.28 14.31 -4.25
C SER A 229 21.57 13.50 -4.02
N PRO A 230 22.76 14.08 -4.25
CA PRO A 230 24.04 13.37 -4.13
C PRO A 230 24.24 12.73 -2.75
N ASP A 231 23.52 13.22 -1.73
CA ASP A 231 23.62 12.81 -0.34
C ASP A 231 22.66 11.67 0.04
N ILE A 232 21.65 11.37 -0.80
CA ILE A 232 20.71 10.29 -0.54
C ILE A 232 21.32 8.96 -0.97
N VAL A 233 21.42 8.04 -0.01
CA VAL A 233 21.77 6.63 -0.18
C VAL A 233 21.17 6.06 -1.46
N SER A 234 22.02 5.51 -2.33
CA SER A 234 21.62 4.97 -3.65
C SER A 234 20.30 4.19 -3.59
N PRO A 235 19.19 4.75 -4.11
CA PRO A 235 17.86 4.13 -4.02
C PRO A 235 17.78 2.84 -4.85
N TYR A 236 18.84 2.54 -5.61
CA TYR A 236 18.91 1.43 -6.54
C TYR A 236 19.29 0.10 -5.88
N VAL A 237 19.83 0.08 -4.65
CA VAL A 237 20.22 -1.19 -4.01
C VAL A 237 19.01 -2.07 -3.69
N PRO A 238 17.94 -1.58 -3.03
CA PRO A 238 16.73 -2.39 -2.81
C PRO A 238 16.09 -2.86 -4.12
N VAL A 239 16.06 -2.00 -5.15
CA VAL A 239 15.52 -2.33 -6.47
C VAL A 239 16.37 -3.42 -7.16
N GLY A 240 17.69 -3.31 -7.10
CA GLY A 240 18.60 -4.32 -7.63
C GLY A 240 18.48 -5.67 -6.92
N LEU A 241 18.29 -5.68 -5.60
CA LEU A 241 18.03 -6.90 -4.83
C LEU A 241 16.69 -7.54 -5.23
N LEU A 242 15.65 -6.76 -5.46
CA LEU A 242 14.37 -7.24 -5.99
C LEU A 242 14.54 -7.91 -7.36
N PHE A 243 15.29 -7.29 -8.28
CA PHE A 243 15.56 -7.88 -9.59
C PHE A 243 16.36 -9.17 -9.51
N ALA A 244 17.39 -9.20 -8.66
CA ALA A 244 18.19 -10.40 -8.45
C ALA A 244 17.35 -11.56 -7.87
N TRP A 245 16.44 -11.25 -6.94
CA TRP A 245 15.52 -12.25 -6.39
C TRP A 245 14.56 -12.80 -7.45
N LEU A 246 13.90 -11.92 -8.23
CA LEU A 246 13.00 -12.35 -9.30
C LEU A 246 13.72 -13.15 -10.39
N ALA A 247 14.94 -12.76 -10.78
CA ALA A 247 15.76 -13.52 -11.71
C ALA A 247 16.14 -14.91 -11.14
N THR A 248 16.44 -14.98 -9.83
CA THR A 248 16.71 -16.25 -9.15
C THR A 248 15.49 -17.16 -9.18
N LEU A 249 14.30 -16.64 -8.89
CA LEU A 249 13.05 -17.40 -8.98
C LEU A 249 12.79 -17.87 -10.40
N PHE A 250 12.95 -17.02 -11.41
CA PHE A 250 12.79 -17.41 -12.81
C PHE A 250 13.71 -18.59 -13.17
N VAL A 251 15.00 -18.48 -12.86
CA VAL A 251 15.98 -19.55 -13.13
C VAL A 251 15.61 -20.83 -12.38
N TRP A 252 15.21 -20.73 -11.11
CA TRP A 252 14.79 -21.88 -10.32
C TRP A 252 13.61 -22.61 -10.97
N PHE A 253 12.50 -21.91 -11.19
CA PHE A 253 11.27 -22.54 -11.68
C PHE A 253 11.38 -23.00 -13.14
N TRP A 254 12.21 -22.35 -13.95
CA TRP A 254 12.41 -22.74 -15.35
C TRP A 254 13.27 -24.00 -15.51
N PHE A 255 14.38 -24.11 -14.77
CA PHE A 255 15.36 -25.18 -14.98
C PHE A 255 15.31 -26.29 -13.93
N PHE A 256 14.87 -25.97 -12.71
CA PHE A 256 15.02 -26.85 -11.56
C PHE A 256 13.70 -27.19 -10.88
N GLY A 257 12.58 -26.51 -11.17
CA GLY A 257 11.34 -26.69 -10.41
C GLY A 257 10.66 -28.04 -10.62
N GLU A 258 10.70 -28.60 -11.84
CA GLU A 258 9.91 -29.76 -12.25
C GLU A 258 10.17 -31.05 -11.43
N PRO A 259 11.41 -31.40 -11.05
CA PRO A 259 11.66 -32.59 -10.23
C PRO A 259 11.19 -32.46 -8.76
N PHE A 260 10.80 -31.27 -8.32
CA PHE A 260 10.42 -31.00 -6.93
C PHE A 260 8.90 -30.92 -6.77
N THR A 261 8.43 -31.37 -5.60
CA THR A 261 7.03 -31.19 -5.21
C THR A 261 6.67 -29.71 -5.05
N GLY A 262 5.38 -29.39 -5.15
CA GLY A 262 4.88 -28.04 -4.90
C GLY A 262 5.33 -27.44 -3.56
N TYR A 263 5.32 -28.23 -2.48
CA TYR A 263 5.78 -27.78 -1.16
C TYR A 263 7.28 -27.44 -1.13
N GLN A 264 8.11 -28.23 -1.81
CA GLN A 264 9.55 -27.96 -1.89
C GLN A 264 9.82 -26.69 -2.69
N ASN A 265 9.12 -26.48 -3.81
CA ASN A 265 9.23 -25.25 -4.59
C ASN A 265 8.76 -24.02 -3.79
N ILE A 266 7.70 -24.13 -3.00
CA ILE A 266 7.27 -23.08 -2.06
C ILE A 266 8.35 -22.80 -1.00
N ALA A 267 9.00 -23.83 -0.46
CA ALA A 267 10.10 -23.65 0.50
C ALA A 267 11.28 -22.89 -0.12
N VAL A 268 11.64 -23.17 -1.37
CA VAL A 268 12.70 -22.45 -2.08
C VAL A 268 12.32 -20.99 -2.34
N PHE A 269 11.05 -20.71 -2.67
CA PHE A 269 10.54 -19.35 -2.78
C PHE A 269 10.76 -18.58 -1.46
N PHE A 270 10.35 -19.14 -0.31
CA PHE A 270 10.51 -18.47 0.98
C PHE A 270 11.97 -18.35 1.42
N ALA A 271 12.78 -19.41 1.23
CA ALA A 271 14.19 -19.39 1.59
C ALA A 271 14.97 -18.32 0.80
N SER A 272 14.72 -18.21 -0.51
CA SER A 272 15.33 -17.16 -1.33
C SER A 272 14.83 -15.77 -0.92
N MET A 273 13.53 -15.59 -0.67
CA MET A 273 12.98 -14.32 -0.19
C MET A 273 13.66 -13.87 1.11
N LEU A 274 13.80 -14.77 2.10
CA LEU A 274 14.47 -14.48 3.37
C LEU A 274 15.94 -14.15 3.18
N LEU A 275 16.64 -14.85 2.27
CA LEU A 275 18.03 -14.56 1.93
C LEU A 275 18.19 -13.13 1.40
N TYR A 276 17.42 -12.73 0.38
CA TYR A 276 17.50 -11.39 -0.20
C TYR A 276 17.02 -10.30 0.77
N ALA A 277 15.99 -10.57 1.57
CA ALA A 277 15.54 -9.67 2.64
C ALA A 277 16.64 -9.47 3.70
N GLY A 278 17.33 -10.55 4.10
CA GLY A 278 18.46 -10.50 5.02
C GLY A 278 19.63 -9.65 4.48
N ILE A 279 19.95 -9.79 3.19
CA ILE A 279 20.97 -8.94 2.52
C ILE A 279 20.53 -7.48 2.54
N GLY A 280 19.27 -7.19 2.20
CA GLY A 280 18.71 -5.84 2.24
C GLY A 280 18.73 -5.23 3.64
N TYR A 281 18.42 -6.02 4.66
CA TYR A 281 18.47 -5.61 6.06
C TYR A 281 19.89 -5.31 6.53
N LEU A 282 20.87 -6.17 6.22
CA LEU A 282 22.28 -5.93 6.56
C LEU A 282 22.83 -4.68 5.87
N TYR A 283 22.44 -4.47 4.60
CA TYR A 283 22.77 -3.25 3.88
C TYR A 283 22.18 -2.00 4.56
N ALA A 284 20.90 -2.07 4.96
CA ALA A 284 20.23 -0.98 5.67
C ALA A 284 20.88 -0.70 7.04
N MET A 285 21.21 -1.74 7.81
CA MET A 285 21.89 -1.60 9.10
C MET A 285 23.23 -0.90 8.98
N ARG A 286 24.06 -1.28 8.00
CA ARG A 286 25.39 -0.68 7.80
C ARG A 286 25.31 0.81 7.44
N ARG A 287 24.16 1.29 7.00
CA ARG A 287 23.94 2.69 6.61
C ARG A 287 23.13 3.49 7.63
N ARG A 288 22.65 2.85 8.70
CA ARG A 288 21.86 3.53 9.71
C ARG A 288 22.62 4.69 10.34
N ASP A 289 23.89 4.49 10.63
CA ASP A 289 24.76 5.49 11.25
C ASP A 289 24.85 6.77 10.39
N THR A 290 24.96 6.63 9.06
CA THR A 290 24.99 7.78 8.13
C THR A 290 23.69 8.56 8.08
N VAL A 291 22.55 7.91 8.30
CA VAL A 291 21.24 8.59 8.33
C VAL A 291 21.02 9.30 9.67
N GLU A 292 21.50 8.70 10.76
CA GLU A 292 21.44 9.32 12.09
C GLU A 292 22.32 10.58 12.14
N ASP A 293 23.49 10.59 11.50
CA ASP A 293 24.37 11.77 11.43
C ASP A 293 23.71 12.97 10.71
N LEU A 294 22.95 12.72 9.64
CA LEU A 294 22.23 13.76 8.89
C LEU A 294 21.05 14.38 9.66
N ALA A 295 20.52 13.67 10.66
CA ALA A 295 19.34 14.13 11.42
C ALA A 295 19.67 15.18 12.50
N TRP A 296 20.95 15.47 12.75
CA TRP A 296 21.40 16.40 13.79
C TRP A 296 22.01 17.71 13.26
N GLU A 297 22.09 17.89 11.94
CA GLU A 297 22.64 19.11 11.31
C GLU A 297 21.55 20.14 10.91
N GLU A 298 20.28 19.90 11.29
CA GLU A 298 19.15 20.86 11.20
C GLU A 298 18.88 21.56 12.53
#